data_AF-A0A0Q6ZEQ7-F1
#
_entry.id   AF-A0A0Q6ZEQ7-F1
#
_cell.length_a   1.000
_cell.length_b   1.000
_cell.length_c   1.000
_cell.angle_alpha   90.00
_cell.angle_beta   90.00
_cell.angle_gamma   90.00
#
_symmetry.space_group_name_H-M   'P 1'
#
loop_
_entity.id
_entity.type
_entity.pdbx_description
1 polymer ?
#
loop_
_entity_poly.entity_id
_entity_poly.type
_entity_poly.pdbx_seq_one_letter_code
_entity_poly.pdbx_strand_id
1 'polypeptide(L)'
;MISPDIHLQIGSLLFEGLDQIDLTGPFEVLSRIPNSTYRLYGKTSDGVRDIRGLRLAPDASLADAPKLDVLHVPGGYGQEALMEDVEVISWVRQQAEGAVCVFSVCTGALICGAAGLLKGRRATTHWSAFELLPIFGALPVNERVVMDGNMVFAAGVTAGIDGALRVAANLRGDEVAQAIQLYMQYAPEPPFNSGTPETAPPAVWKAAQQSARKITEQREQTARRVARHLGIGPTAAAS
;
A
#
# COMPACT_ATOMS: atom_id res chain seq x y z
N MET A 1 5.67 13.05 16.19
CA MET A 1 6.74 12.11 16.56
C MET A 1 6.36 11.41 17.86
N ILE A 2 6.55 10.10 17.94
CA ILE A 2 6.23 9.27 19.10
C ILE A 2 7.50 9.05 19.92
N SER A 3 7.42 9.14 21.25
CA SER A 3 8.56 8.91 22.14
C SER A 3 9.25 7.56 21.86
N PRO A 4 10.60 7.48 21.81
CA PRO A 4 11.35 6.24 21.65
C PRO A 4 11.04 5.18 22.71
N ASP A 5 10.59 5.58 23.90
CA ASP A 5 10.26 4.66 25.00
C ASP A 5 8.94 3.90 24.77
N ILE A 6 8.10 4.38 23.86
CA ILE A 6 6.82 3.73 23.51
C ILE A 6 7.10 2.68 22.43
N HIS A 7 6.83 1.41 22.75
CA HIS A 7 6.95 0.32 21.80
C HIS A 7 5.86 0.40 20.71
N LEU A 8 6.25 0.28 19.43
CA LEU A 8 5.30 0.31 18.31
C LEU A 8 4.99 -1.08 17.74
N GLN A 9 3.71 -1.38 17.58
CA GLN A 9 3.20 -2.55 16.87
C GLN A 9 2.98 -2.19 15.39
N ILE A 10 3.80 -2.78 14.51
CA ILE A 10 3.71 -2.64 13.06
C ILE A 10 3.20 -3.97 12.50
N GLY A 11 2.21 -3.91 11.63
CA GLY A 11 1.65 -5.11 11.01
C GLY A 11 1.37 -4.92 9.54
N SER A 12 1.64 -5.94 8.73
CA SER A 12 1.31 -5.93 7.32
C SER A 12 0.35 -7.03 6.93
N LEU A 13 -0.60 -6.67 6.07
CA LEU A 13 -1.47 -7.65 5.41
C LEU A 13 -0.64 -8.49 4.43
N LEU A 14 -0.67 -9.81 4.60
CA LEU A 14 -0.06 -10.78 3.69
C LEU A 14 -1.16 -11.59 2.99
N PHE A 15 -1.11 -11.67 1.67
CA PHE A 15 -2.16 -12.32 0.88
C PHE A 15 -1.65 -12.94 -0.42
N GLU A 16 -2.37 -13.94 -0.92
CA GLU A 16 -2.05 -14.60 -2.19
C GLU A 16 -2.09 -13.61 -3.36
N GLY A 17 -1.06 -13.64 -4.21
CA GLY A 17 -0.95 -12.75 -5.37
C GLY A 17 -0.60 -11.30 -5.02
N LEU A 18 -0.01 -11.04 -3.84
CA LEU A 18 0.66 -9.76 -3.58
C LEU A 18 1.85 -9.54 -4.53
N ASP A 19 2.24 -8.29 -4.75
CA ASP A 19 3.58 -8.00 -5.28
C ASP A 19 4.55 -7.94 -4.10
N GLN A 20 5.49 -8.89 -4.02
CA GLN A 20 6.27 -9.08 -2.80
C GLN A 20 7.02 -7.83 -2.37
N ILE A 21 7.48 -6.99 -3.30
CA ILE A 21 8.26 -5.79 -2.95
C ILE A 21 7.40 -4.66 -2.40
N ASP A 22 6.09 -4.68 -2.68
CA ASP A 22 5.14 -3.80 -1.97
C ASP A 22 5.13 -4.12 -0.48
N LEU A 23 5.45 -5.36 -0.09
CA LEU A 23 5.62 -5.80 1.30
C LEU A 23 7.07 -5.64 1.78
N THR A 24 8.03 -6.24 1.08
CA THR A 24 9.40 -6.40 1.54
C THR A 24 10.22 -5.11 1.49
N GLY A 25 9.91 -4.19 0.57
CA GLY A 25 10.53 -2.86 0.53
C GLY A 25 10.22 -2.05 1.80
N PRO A 26 8.94 -1.84 2.14
CA PRO A 26 8.54 -1.29 3.42
C PRO A 26 9.03 -2.08 4.63
N PHE A 27 9.00 -3.41 4.58
CA PHE A 27 9.50 -4.25 5.67
C PHE A 27 10.97 -3.94 5.99
N GLU A 28 11.82 -3.81 4.97
CA GLU A 28 13.23 -3.49 5.13
C GLU A 28 13.44 -2.17 5.90
N VAL A 29 12.60 -1.17 5.69
CA VAL A 29 12.69 0.10 6.42
C VAL A 29 12.02 0.03 7.79
N LEU A 30 10.74 -0.36 7.83
CA LEU A 30 9.90 -0.26 9.03
C LEU A 30 10.35 -1.23 10.14
N SER A 31 10.91 -2.40 9.80
CA SER A 31 11.47 -3.34 10.78
C SER A 31 12.70 -2.80 11.52
N ARG A 32 13.31 -1.72 11.01
CA ARG A 32 14.48 -1.05 11.62
C ARG A 32 14.10 0.14 12.49
N ILE A 33 12.82 0.46 12.61
CA ILE A 33 12.34 1.52 13.51
C ILE A 33 12.66 1.12 14.97
N PRO A 34 13.37 1.94 15.75
CA PRO A 34 13.71 1.63 17.13
C PRO A 34 12.48 1.39 18.02
N ASN A 35 12.61 0.40 18.90
CA ASN A 35 11.57 -0.05 19.83
C ASN A 35 10.24 -0.32 19.10
N SER A 36 10.29 -1.20 18.09
CA SER A 36 9.12 -1.65 17.35
C SER A 36 9.18 -3.14 17.04
N THR A 37 8.02 -3.73 16.76
CA THR A 37 7.89 -5.08 16.21
C THR A 37 7.13 -4.99 14.89
N TYR A 38 7.64 -5.63 13.83
CA TYR A 38 6.93 -5.80 12.57
C TYR A 38 6.52 -7.27 12.41
N ARG A 39 5.22 -7.54 12.23
CA ARG A 39 4.70 -8.87 11.88
C ARG A 39 3.83 -8.90 10.63
N LEU A 40 3.76 -10.07 9.99
CA LEU A 40 2.93 -10.35 8.82
C LEU A 40 1.66 -11.10 9.24
N TYR A 41 0.51 -10.63 8.77
CA TYR A 41 -0.79 -11.21 9.11
C TYR A 41 -1.53 -11.65 7.85
N GLY A 42 -1.84 -12.95 7.76
CA GLY A 42 -2.60 -13.55 6.68
C GLY A 42 -3.97 -14.05 7.15
N LYS A 43 -4.89 -14.37 6.22
CA LYS A 43 -6.20 -14.95 6.59
C LYS A 43 -6.06 -16.25 7.38
N THR A 44 -5.09 -17.07 6.98
CA THR A 44 -4.68 -18.29 7.70
C THR A 44 -3.19 -18.19 8.04
N SER A 45 -2.67 -19.19 8.75
CA SER A 45 -1.24 -19.36 9.00
C SER A 45 -0.49 -20.00 7.81
N ASP A 46 -1.18 -20.29 6.72
CA ASP A 46 -0.58 -20.93 5.54
C ASP A 46 0.27 -19.93 4.74
N GLY A 47 1.37 -20.42 4.18
CA GLY A 47 2.20 -19.60 3.30
C GLY A 47 1.51 -19.28 1.97
N VAL A 48 1.61 -18.03 1.54
CA VAL A 48 1.05 -17.49 0.30
C VAL A 48 2.13 -17.37 -0.78
N ARG A 49 1.74 -17.18 -2.03
CA ARG A 49 2.66 -16.84 -3.13
C ARG A 49 2.48 -15.41 -3.61
N ASP A 50 3.58 -14.77 -3.99
CA ASP A 50 3.54 -13.51 -4.72
C ASP A 50 3.16 -13.72 -6.19
N ILE A 51 2.98 -12.62 -6.93
CA ILE A 51 2.64 -12.66 -8.37
C ILE A 51 3.68 -13.38 -9.26
N ARG A 52 4.87 -13.69 -8.75
CA ARG A 52 5.97 -14.37 -9.45
C ARG A 52 6.34 -15.74 -8.86
N GLY A 53 5.62 -16.22 -7.84
CA GLY A 53 5.79 -17.53 -7.22
C GLY A 53 6.68 -17.59 -5.98
N LEU A 54 7.27 -16.46 -5.51
CA LEU A 54 7.97 -16.39 -4.23
C LEU A 54 6.99 -16.74 -3.11
N ARG A 55 7.39 -17.62 -2.19
CA ARG A 55 6.56 -18.03 -1.06
C ARG A 55 6.91 -17.23 0.19
N LEU A 56 5.89 -16.69 0.84
CA LEU A 56 5.99 -15.96 2.11
C LEU A 56 5.06 -16.63 3.13
N ALA A 57 5.43 -16.58 4.41
CA ALA A 57 4.61 -17.13 5.48
C ALA A 57 4.17 -16.01 6.44
N PRO A 58 2.90 -16.00 6.88
CA PRO A 58 2.45 -15.08 7.92
C PRO A 58 3.03 -15.49 9.27
N ASP A 59 3.25 -14.51 10.15
CA ASP A 59 3.59 -14.76 11.56
C ASP A 59 2.37 -15.22 12.36
N ALA A 60 1.17 -14.72 12.01
CA ALA A 60 -0.09 -15.08 12.64
C ALA A 60 -1.29 -14.83 11.72
N SER A 61 -2.47 -15.31 12.12
CA SER A 61 -3.70 -15.01 11.38
C SER A 61 -4.17 -13.56 11.62
N LEU A 62 -5.07 -13.04 10.77
CA LEU A 62 -5.71 -11.74 10.97
C LEU A 62 -6.40 -11.63 12.33
N ALA A 63 -7.02 -12.72 12.80
CA ALA A 63 -7.76 -12.77 14.05
C ALA A 63 -6.84 -12.68 15.30
N ASP A 64 -5.58 -13.08 15.15
CA ASP A 64 -4.59 -13.06 16.23
C ASP A 64 -3.78 -11.76 16.27
N ALA A 65 -4.01 -10.84 15.33
CA ALA A 65 -3.32 -9.57 15.29
C ALA A 65 -3.70 -8.69 16.50
N PRO A 66 -2.72 -8.13 17.24
CA PRO A 66 -3.02 -7.10 18.22
C PRO A 66 -3.51 -5.83 17.52
N LYS A 67 -3.89 -4.83 18.31
CA LYS A 67 -4.10 -3.49 17.76
C LYS A 67 -2.78 -2.93 17.25
N LEU A 68 -2.74 -2.52 15.98
CA LEU A 68 -1.54 -2.00 15.34
C LEU A 68 -1.45 -0.48 15.47
N ASP A 69 -0.25 0.02 15.77
CA ASP A 69 0.08 1.44 15.67
C ASP A 69 0.31 1.83 14.21
N VAL A 70 0.88 0.92 13.43
CA VAL A 70 1.14 1.09 12.00
C VAL A 70 0.56 -0.10 11.24
N LEU A 71 -0.47 0.17 10.43
CA LEU A 71 -1.01 -0.80 9.48
C LEU A 71 -0.35 -0.59 8.11
N HIS A 72 0.24 -1.65 7.56
CA HIS A 72 0.82 -1.66 6.23
C HIS A 72 0.01 -2.53 5.25
N VAL A 73 -0.48 -1.92 4.17
CA VAL A 73 -1.34 -2.57 3.16
C VAL A 73 -0.63 -2.61 1.79
N PRO A 74 0.01 -3.73 1.42
CA PRO A 74 0.68 -3.88 0.13
C PRO A 74 -0.33 -4.07 -1.02
N GLY A 75 0.15 -3.94 -2.26
CA GLY A 75 -0.60 -4.18 -3.48
C GLY A 75 -0.28 -5.52 -4.12
N GLY A 76 -0.59 -5.63 -5.41
CA GLY A 76 -0.47 -6.87 -6.20
C GLY A 76 -1.73 -7.17 -7.00
N TYR A 77 -1.75 -8.30 -7.69
CA TYR A 77 -2.92 -8.71 -8.48
C TYR A 77 -4.01 -9.32 -7.62
N GLY A 78 -3.65 -10.05 -6.56
CA GLY A 78 -4.60 -10.64 -5.60
C GLY A 78 -5.43 -9.60 -4.83
N GLN A 79 -4.94 -8.37 -4.78
CA GLN A 79 -5.65 -7.21 -4.23
C GLN A 79 -7.06 -7.06 -4.81
N GLU A 80 -7.25 -7.37 -6.10
CA GLU A 80 -8.53 -7.19 -6.79
C GLU A 80 -9.64 -7.98 -6.10
N ALA A 81 -9.42 -9.27 -5.83
CA ALA A 81 -10.36 -10.12 -5.13
C ALA A 81 -10.60 -9.67 -3.68
N LEU A 82 -9.57 -9.13 -3.01
CA LEU A 82 -9.68 -8.67 -1.63
C LEU A 82 -10.58 -7.45 -1.45
N MET A 83 -10.88 -6.68 -2.50
CA MET A 83 -11.84 -5.56 -2.39
C MET A 83 -13.26 -6.04 -2.05
N GLU A 84 -13.59 -7.31 -2.34
CA GLU A 84 -14.88 -7.91 -2.02
C GLU A 84 -14.80 -8.91 -0.84
N ASP A 85 -13.60 -9.12 -0.27
CA ASP A 85 -13.40 -10.01 0.86
C ASP A 85 -13.79 -9.32 2.18
N VAL A 86 -14.98 -9.64 2.69
CA VAL A 86 -15.55 -9.01 3.88
C VAL A 86 -14.66 -9.14 5.12
N GLU A 87 -13.96 -10.24 5.28
CA GLU A 87 -13.09 -10.50 6.43
C GLU A 87 -11.88 -9.56 6.40
N VAL A 88 -11.19 -9.50 5.26
CA VAL A 88 -10.02 -8.63 5.06
C VAL A 88 -10.41 -7.16 5.14
N ILE A 89 -11.50 -6.77 4.47
CA ILE A 89 -11.97 -5.36 4.48
C ILE A 89 -12.39 -4.92 5.88
N SER A 90 -13.05 -5.79 6.64
CA SER A 90 -13.41 -5.50 8.03
C SER A 90 -12.19 -5.39 8.92
N TRP A 91 -11.20 -6.29 8.76
CA TRP A 91 -9.95 -6.24 9.50
C TRP A 91 -9.15 -4.96 9.21
N VAL A 92 -9.00 -4.58 7.93
CA VAL A 92 -8.32 -3.33 7.54
C VAL A 92 -9.01 -2.12 8.16
N ARG A 93 -10.34 -2.07 8.11
CA ARG A 93 -11.12 -0.98 8.73
C ARG A 93 -10.90 -0.92 10.24
N GLN A 94 -11.02 -2.05 10.93
CA GLN A 94 -10.84 -2.15 12.37
C GLN A 94 -9.41 -1.80 12.80
N GLN A 95 -8.39 -2.21 12.04
CA GLN A 95 -7.01 -1.85 12.34
C GLN A 95 -6.75 -0.36 12.09
N ALA A 96 -7.33 0.23 11.04
CA ALA A 96 -7.21 1.66 10.76
C ALA A 96 -7.83 2.56 11.86
N GLU A 97 -8.87 2.09 12.57
CA GLU A 97 -9.52 2.85 13.65
C GLU A 97 -8.58 3.07 14.84
N GLY A 98 -7.90 4.22 14.90
CA GLY A 98 -6.95 4.53 15.98
C GLY A 98 -5.51 4.10 15.70
N ALA A 99 -5.20 3.59 14.51
CA ALA A 99 -3.82 3.46 14.07
C ALA A 99 -3.18 4.85 13.94
N VAL A 100 -1.94 4.96 14.41
CA VAL A 100 -1.13 6.18 14.27
C VAL A 100 -0.75 6.41 12.81
N CYS A 101 -0.55 5.34 12.05
CA CYS A 101 -0.30 5.39 10.62
C CYS A 101 -0.99 4.23 9.89
N VAL A 102 -1.64 4.54 8.77
CA VAL A 102 -2.05 3.53 7.78
C VAL A 102 -1.27 3.82 6.51
N PHE A 103 -0.36 2.91 6.18
CA PHE A 103 0.53 3.01 5.04
C PHE A 103 0.09 2.02 3.97
N SER A 104 -0.15 2.47 2.74
CA SER A 104 -0.40 1.58 1.61
C SER A 104 0.61 1.80 0.50
N VAL A 105 0.89 0.75 -0.24
CA VAL A 105 1.80 0.76 -1.39
C VAL A 105 1.06 0.25 -2.62
N CYS A 106 1.33 0.85 -3.77
CA CYS A 106 0.82 0.39 -5.06
C CYS A 106 -0.70 0.29 -5.02
N THR A 107 -1.29 -0.84 -5.40
CA THR A 107 -2.74 -1.05 -5.40
C THR A 107 -3.33 -1.38 -4.03
N GLY A 108 -2.52 -1.45 -2.97
CA GLY A 108 -3.02 -1.54 -1.59
C GLY A 108 -3.94 -0.38 -1.22
N ALA A 109 -3.76 0.78 -1.84
CA ALA A 109 -4.67 1.92 -1.72
C ALA A 109 -6.12 1.57 -2.09
N LEU A 110 -6.35 0.66 -3.03
CA LEU A 110 -7.70 0.22 -3.41
C LEU A 110 -8.35 -0.69 -2.36
N ILE A 111 -7.56 -1.45 -1.58
CA ILE A 111 -8.06 -2.17 -0.39
C ILE A 111 -8.50 -1.15 0.66
N CYS A 112 -7.71 -0.10 0.88
CA CYS A 112 -8.12 1.02 1.74
C CYS A 112 -9.40 1.70 1.22
N GLY A 113 -9.55 1.83 -0.10
CA GLY A 113 -10.76 2.32 -0.75
C GLY A 113 -11.98 1.47 -0.44
N ALA A 114 -11.87 0.15 -0.63
CA ALA A 114 -12.90 -0.82 -0.28
C ALA A 114 -13.23 -0.85 1.22
N ALA A 115 -12.27 -0.55 2.09
CA ALA A 115 -12.49 -0.36 3.51
C ALA A 115 -13.19 0.97 3.87
N GLY A 116 -13.36 1.88 2.91
CA GLY A 116 -13.99 3.19 3.10
C GLY A 116 -13.03 4.28 3.58
N LEU A 117 -11.71 4.05 3.51
CA LEU A 117 -10.69 4.92 4.09
C LEU A 117 -10.22 6.04 3.16
N LEU A 118 -10.68 6.06 1.90
CA LEU A 118 -10.24 7.04 0.90
C LEU A 118 -11.15 8.26 0.74
N LYS A 119 -12.37 8.25 1.28
CA LYS A 119 -13.35 9.32 1.04
C LYS A 119 -12.82 10.67 1.50
N GLY A 120 -12.68 11.61 0.55
CA GLY A 120 -12.16 12.96 0.78
C GLY A 120 -10.66 13.05 1.02
N ARG A 121 -9.91 11.95 0.88
CA ARG A 121 -8.46 11.90 1.15
C ARG A 121 -7.65 12.12 -0.12
N ARG A 122 -6.53 12.81 0.00
CA ARG A 122 -5.47 12.85 -1.02
C ARG A 122 -4.78 11.48 -1.05
N ALA A 123 -4.73 10.86 -2.22
CA ALA A 123 -4.12 9.54 -2.36
C ALA A 123 -3.40 9.39 -3.70
N THR A 124 -2.42 8.49 -3.72
CA THR A 124 -1.77 7.97 -4.94
C THR A 124 -1.89 6.44 -4.93
N THR A 125 -1.56 5.80 -6.05
CA THR A 125 -1.53 4.34 -6.21
C THR A 125 -0.65 3.99 -7.41
N HIS A 126 -0.60 2.73 -7.82
CA HIS A 126 0.07 2.33 -9.05
C HIS A 126 -0.56 3.01 -10.27
N TRP A 127 0.26 3.42 -11.25
CA TRP A 127 -0.21 4.13 -12.45
C TRP A 127 -1.37 3.40 -13.17
N SER A 128 -1.36 2.07 -13.17
CA SER A 128 -2.39 1.26 -13.85
C SER A 128 -3.74 1.23 -13.13
N ALA A 129 -3.83 1.81 -11.94
CA ALA A 129 -4.99 1.85 -11.06
C ALA A 129 -5.33 3.29 -10.62
N PHE A 130 -4.58 4.29 -11.07
CA PHE A 130 -4.67 5.68 -10.62
C PHE A 130 -6.07 6.28 -10.82
N GLU A 131 -6.66 6.04 -11.99
CA GLU A 131 -8.00 6.49 -12.36
C GLU A 131 -9.14 5.85 -11.52
N LEU A 132 -8.84 4.84 -10.71
CA LEU A 132 -9.82 4.19 -9.84
C LEU A 132 -9.96 4.87 -8.47
N LEU A 133 -9.01 5.75 -8.09
CA LEU A 133 -9.04 6.46 -6.81
C LEU A 133 -10.34 7.29 -6.62
N PRO A 134 -10.83 8.07 -7.62
CA PRO A 134 -12.08 8.81 -7.49
C PRO A 134 -13.32 7.93 -7.24
N ILE A 135 -13.32 6.67 -7.71
CA ILE A 135 -14.44 5.74 -7.48
C ILE A 135 -14.67 5.50 -5.99
N PHE A 136 -13.62 5.59 -5.18
CA PHE A 136 -13.67 5.48 -3.72
C PHE A 136 -13.74 6.85 -3.01
N GLY A 137 -14.00 7.93 -3.76
CA GLY A 137 -14.11 9.29 -3.25
C GLY A 137 -12.78 9.94 -2.89
N ALA A 138 -11.64 9.40 -3.34
CA ALA A 138 -10.33 10.01 -3.13
C ALA A 138 -10.11 11.22 -4.05
N LEU A 139 -9.22 12.11 -3.63
CA LEU A 139 -8.62 13.15 -4.45
C LEU A 139 -7.28 12.61 -5.01
N PRO A 140 -7.22 12.18 -6.28
CA PRO A 140 -6.00 11.59 -6.84
C PRO A 140 -4.87 12.64 -6.93
N VAL A 141 -3.68 12.26 -6.47
CA VAL A 141 -2.47 13.10 -6.51
C VAL A 141 -1.34 12.29 -7.15
N ASN A 142 -0.85 12.73 -8.32
CA ASN A 142 0.22 12.05 -9.06
C ASN A 142 1.60 12.39 -8.45
N GLU A 143 1.84 11.87 -7.25
CA GLU A 143 3.13 11.95 -6.56
C GLU A 143 3.57 10.54 -6.16
N ARG A 144 4.88 10.35 -6.00
CA ARG A 144 5.46 9.06 -5.61
C ARG A 144 5.00 8.61 -4.22
N VAL A 145 4.84 9.56 -3.29
CA VAL A 145 4.30 9.32 -1.95
C VAL A 145 3.46 10.53 -1.54
N VAL A 146 2.21 10.27 -1.15
CA VAL A 146 1.25 11.26 -0.67
C VAL A 146 0.99 11.00 0.81
N MET A 147 1.13 12.04 1.64
CA MET A 147 0.74 12.00 3.04
C MET A 147 -0.51 12.86 3.26
N ASP A 148 -1.48 12.31 3.97
CA ASP A 148 -2.73 12.98 4.32
C ASP A 148 -3.11 12.57 5.75
N GLY A 149 -2.77 13.41 6.74
CA GLY A 149 -2.97 13.09 8.16
C GLY A 149 -2.23 11.81 8.55
N ASN A 150 -2.96 10.82 9.08
CA ASN A 150 -2.43 9.51 9.46
C ASN A 150 -2.36 8.50 8.28
N MET A 151 -2.78 8.87 7.07
CA MET A 151 -2.72 8.00 5.90
C MET A 151 -1.49 8.34 5.06
N VAL A 152 -0.76 7.31 4.64
CA VAL A 152 0.35 7.43 3.71
C VAL A 152 0.07 6.51 2.52
N PHE A 153 0.12 7.06 1.32
CA PHE A 153 -0.07 6.33 0.08
C PHE A 153 1.22 6.43 -0.73
N ALA A 154 1.87 5.31 -0.99
CA ALA A 154 2.97 5.22 -1.95
C ALA A 154 2.44 4.69 -3.29
N ALA A 155 3.00 5.21 -4.38
CA ALA A 155 2.65 4.85 -5.74
C ALA A 155 3.15 3.43 -6.08
N GLY A 156 3.56 3.20 -7.33
CA GLY A 156 3.97 1.88 -7.79
C GLY A 156 5.21 1.31 -7.10
N VAL A 157 5.07 0.09 -6.59
CA VAL A 157 6.14 -0.88 -6.32
C VAL A 157 7.24 -0.35 -5.40
N THR A 158 8.36 0.10 -5.95
CA THR A 158 9.52 0.58 -5.17
C THR A 158 9.24 1.86 -4.39
N ALA A 159 8.14 2.57 -4.70
CA ALA A 159 7.70 3.72 -3.91
C ALA A 159 7.45 3.37 -2.43
N GLY A 160 7.21 2.09 -2.13
CA GLY A 160 7.07 1.61 -0.75
C GLY A 160 8.29 1.89 0.13
N ILE A 161 9.51 1.88 -0.43
CA ILE A 161 10.74 2.17 0.32
C ILE A 161 10.75 3.65 0.74
N ASP A 162 10.50 4.56 -0.21
CA ASP A 162 10.47 6.01 0.07
C ASP A 162 9.32 6.39 1.01
N GLY A 163 8.17 5.75 0.85
CA GLY A 163 7.03 5.90 1.74
C GLY A 163 7.35 5.46 3.16
N ALA A 164 8.01 4.31 3.31
CA ALA A 164 8.42 3.81 4.61
C ALA A 164 9.48 4.67 5.29
N LEU A 165 10.42 5.28 4.54
CA LEU A 165 11.40 6.23 5.10
C LEU A 165 10.70 7.49 5.63
N ARG A 166 9.69 8.00 4.91
CA ARG A 166 8.84 9.11 5.39
C ARG A 166 8.03 8.72 6.63
N VAL A 167 7.51 7.49 6.68
CA VAL A 167 6.82 6.96 7.87
C VAL A 167 7.79 6.88 9.05
N ALA A 168 9.01 6.35 8.86
CA ALA A 168 10.03 6.30 9.90
C ALA A 168 10.37 7.71 10.44
N ALA A 169 10.51 8.70 9.55
CA ALA A 169 10.75 10.10 9.93
C ALA A 169 9.58 10.67 10.74
N ASN A 170 8.33 10.45 10.34
CA ASN A 170 7.16 10.94 11.08
C ASN A 170 7.05 10.30 12.48
N LEU A 171 7.40 9.02 12.60
CA LEU A 171 7.28 8.26 13.85
C LEU A 171 8.43 8.56 14.82
N ARG A 172 9.68 8.63 14.34
CA ARG A 172 10.91 8.68 15.18
C ARG A 172 11.88 9.82 14.86
N GLY A 173 11.56 10.65 13.88
CA GLY A 173 12.38 11.79 13.48
C GLY A 173 13.35 11.49 12.34
N ASP A 174 13.83 12.56 11.74
CA ASP A 174 14.64 12.53 10.51
C ASP A 174 15.97 11.78 10.71
N GLU A 175 16.61 11.92 11.88
CA GLU A 175 17.88 11.25 12.18
C GLU A 175 17.75 9.72 12.13
N VAL A 176 16.64 9.17 12.64
CA VAL A 176 16.37 7.73 12.57
C VAL A 176 16.13 7.30 11.13
N ALA A 177 15.34 8.05 10.37
CA ALA A 177 15.09 7.74 8.96
C ALA A 177 16.38 7.80 8.12
N GLN A 178 17.23 8.81 8.35
CA GLN A 178 18.52 8.95 7.68
C GLN A 178 19.49 7.83 8.06
N ALA A 179 19.54 7.42 9.33
CA ALA A 179 20.34 6.28 9.77
C ALA A 179 19.91 4.97 9.11
N ILE A 180 18.59 4.74 9.00
CA ILE A 180 18.03 3.57 8.28
C ILE A 180 18.40 3.64 6.80
N GLN A 181 18.21 4.80 6.15
CA GLN A 181 18.57 5.01 4.75
C GLN A 181 20.05 4.71 4.49
N LEU A 182 20.95 5.22 5.35
CA LEU A 182 22.38 5.02 5.25
C LEU A 182 22.76 3.54 5.46
N TYR A 183 22.17 2.88 6.46
CA TYR A 183 22.41 1.46 6.73
C TYR A 183 22.01 0.58 5.55
N MET A 184 20.88 0.87 4.92
CA MET A 184 20.42 0.19 3.70
C MET A 184 21.23 0.54 2.46
N GLN A 185 22.11 1.55 2.55
CA GLN A 185 22.77 2.18 1.41
C GLN A 185 21.77 2.55 0.31
N TYR A 186 20.62 3.10 0.70
CA TYR A 186 19.55 3.45 -0.22
C TYR A 186 19.89 4.76 -0.96
N ALA A 187 20.73 4.60 -1.99
CA ALA A 187 21.17 5.60 -2.95
C ALA A 187 20.96 5.03 -4.38
N PRO A 188 19.71 5.00 -4.87
CA PRO A 188 19.40 4.31 -6.12
C PRO A 188 20.02 5.02 -7.34
N GLU A 189 20.60 4.23 -8.25
CA GLU A 189 21.12 4.69 -9.55
C GLU A 189 20.44 3.89 -10.69
N PRO A 190 19.17 4.22 -11.05
CA PRO A 190 18.47 3.48 -12.10
C PRO A 190 19.20 3.59 -13.45
N PRO A 191 19.45 2.47 -14.17
CA PRO A 191 20.16 2.49 -15.45
C PRO A 191 19.31 3.03 -16.62
N PHE A 192 18.02 3.25 -16.40
CA PHE A 192 17.07 3.76 -17.41
C PHE A 192 16.13 4.79 -16.79
N ASN A 193 15.66 5.74 -17.61
CA ASN A 193 14.65 6.72 -17.23
C ASN A 193 13.23 6.32 -17.69
N SER A 194 12.78 5.13 -17.28
CA SER A 194 11.46 4.57 -17.68
C SER A 194 10.60 4.20 -16.47
N GLY A 195 10.86 4.81 -15.31
CA GLY A 195 10.20 4.50 -14.05
C GLY A 195 8.80 5.09 -13.91
N THR A 196 8.42 6.04 -14.76
CA THR A 196 7.09 6.68 -14.75
C THR A 196 6.49 6.74 -16.15
N PRO A 197 5.14 6.83 -16.28
CA PRO A 197 4.48 7.00 -17.59
C PRO A 197 4.99 8.21 -18.38
N GLU A 198 5.37 9.30 -17.69
CA GLU A 198 5.82 10.56 -18.29
C GLU A 198 7.24 10.49 -18.88
N THR A 199 8.08 9.59 -18.35
CA THR A 199 9.49 9.48 -18.74
C THR A 199 9.77 8.28 -19.65
N ALA A 200 8.93 7.24 -19.59
CA ALA A 200 9.10 6.02 -20.37
C ALA A 200 8.98 6.28 -21.89
N PRO A 201 9.82 5.62 -22.73
CA PRO A 201 9.66 5.67 -24.18
C PRO A 201 8.26 5.20 -24.61
N PRO A 202 7.63 5.82 -25.63
CA PRO A 202 6.24 5.53 -26.01
C PRO A 202 5.95 4.04 -26.29
N ALA A 203 6.90 3.33 -26.90
CA ALA A 203 6.77 1.89 -27.17
C ALA A 203 6.78 1.04 -25.88
N VAL A 204 7.63 1.40 -24.92
CA VAL A 204 7.72 0.73 -23.60
C VAL A 204 6.44 0.99 -22.81
N TRP A 205 5.97 2.24 -22.80
CA TRP A 205 4.70 2.61 -22.17
C TRP A 205 3.52 1.83 -22.74
N LYS A 206 3.40 1.77 -24.08
CA LYS A 206 2.34 1.01 -24.74
C LYS A 206 2.37 -0.48 -24.39
N ALA A 207 3.57 -1.08 -24.36
CA ALA A 207 3.73 -2.48 -23.96
C ALA A 207 3.34 -2.71 -22.49
N ALA A 208 3.75 -1.80 -21.59
CA ALA A 208 3.38 -1.86 -20.17
C ALA A 208 1.86 -1.77 -19.99
N GLN A 209 1.18 -0.82 -20.64
CA GLN A 209 -0.28 -0.71 -20.64
C GLN A 209 -0.95 -2.01 -21.13
N GLN A 210 -0.48 -2.57 -22.24
CA GLN A 210 -1.03 -3.81 -22.79
C GLN A 210 -0.90 -4.98 -21.79
N SER A 211 0.23 -5.07 -21.09
CA SER A 211 0.46 -6.12 -20.08
C SER A 211 -0.46 -5.99 -18.86
N ALA A 212 -0.79 -4.74 -18.46
CA ALA A 212 -1.64 -4.46 -17.31
C ALA A 212 -3.14 -4.43 -17.65
N ARG A 213 -3.51 -4.36 -18.94
CA ARG A 213 -4.88 -4.11 -19.39
C ARG A 213 -5.92 -5.00 -18.72
N LYS A 214 -5.71 -6.32 -18.73
CA LYS A 214 -6.68 -7.29 -18.19
C LYS A 214 -6.95 -7.05 -16.69
N ILE A 215 -5.88 -6.87 -15.90
CA ILE A 215 -6.03 -6.67 -14.45
C ILE A 215 -6.61 -5.29 -14.14
N THR A 216 -6.29 -4.26 -14.93
CA THR A 216 -6.90 -2.93 -14.80
C THR A 216 -8.41 -2.96 -15.07
N GLU A 217 -8.85 -3.63 -16.14
CA GLU A 217 -10.27 -3.79 -16.47
C GLU A 217 -11.03 -4.54 -15.35
N GLN A 218 -10.44 -5.60 -14.80
CA GLN A 218 -11.02 -6.34 -13.66
C GLN A 218 -11.15 -5.46 -12.41
N ARG A 219 -10.08 -4.74 -12.04
CA ARG A 219 -10.09 -3.83 -10.90
C ARG A 219 -11.15 -2.75 -11.02
N GLU A 220 -11.34 -2.18 -12.21
CA GLU A 220 -12.37 -1.16 -12.43
C GLU A 220 -13.78 -1.72 -12.17
N GLN A 221 -14.09 -2.89 -12.73
CA GLN A 221 -15.39 -3.52 -12.54
C GLN A 221 -15.66 -3.80 -11.06
N THR A 222 -14.66 -4.32 -10.35
CA THR A 222 -14.75 -4.62 -8.92
C THR A 222 -14.87 -3.36 -8.08
N ALA A 223 -14.05 -2.33 -8.35
CA ALA A 223 -14.14 -1.04 -7.67
C ALA A 223 -15.53 -0.41 -7.80
N ARG A 224 -16.14 -0.45 -8.98
CA ARG A 224 -17.51 0.04 -9.21
C ARG A 224 -18.57 -0.78 -8.46
N ARG A 225 -18.40 -2.10 -8.33
CA ARG A 225 -19.31 -2.92 -7.50
C ARG A 225 -19.16 -2.54 -6.03
N VAL A 226 -17.95 -2.45 -5.51
CA VAL A 226 -17.68 -2.15 -4.10
C VAL A 226 -18.14 -0.73 -3.73
N ALA A 227 -17.85 0.27 -4.56
CA ALA A 227 -18.29 1.65 -4.31
C ALA A 227 -19.81 1.79 -4.19
N ARG A 228 -20.58 1.04 -4.99
CA ARG A 228 -22.05 0.98 -4.87
C ARG A 228 -22.49 0.44 -3.51
N HIS A 229 -21.83 -0.61 -3.00
CA HIS A 229 -22.13 -1.16 -1.67
C HIS A 229 -21.77 -0.18 -0.54
N LEU A 230 -20.73 0.64 -0.72
CA LEU A 230 -20.33 1.67 0.23
C LEU A 230 -21.21 2.94 0.15
N GLY A 231 -22.18 3.01 -0.75
CA GLY A 231 -23.01 4.19 -0.96
C GLY A 231 -22.23 5.40 -1.51
N ILE A 232 -21.08 5.16 -2.15
CA ILE A 232 -20.31 6.20 -2.82
C ILE A 232 -20.96 6.41 -4.19
N GLY A 233 -21.68 7.53 -4.33
CA GLY A 233 -22.33 7.90 -5.59
C GLY A 233 -21.30 8.11 -6.72
N PRO A 234 -21.72 8.03 -7.99
CA PRO A 234 -20.82 8.31 -9.10
C PRO A 234 -20.26 9.73 -8.93
N THR A 235 -18.96 9.84 -8.68
CA THR A 235 -18.24 11.11 -8.79
C THR A 235 -18.53 11.64 -10.19
N ALA A 236 -19.12 12.84 -10.27
CA ALA A 236 -19.22 13.55 -11.54
C ALA A 236 -17.83 13.58 -12.15
N ALA A 237 -17.68 12.99 -13.35
CA ALA A 237 -16.42 13.03 -14.06
C ALA A 237 -15.99 14.50 -14.13
N ALA A 238 -14.78 14.80 -13.65
CA ALA A 238 -14.20 16.11 -13.84
C ALA A 238 -14.13 16.34 -15.36
N SER A 239 -14.92 17.29 -15.82
CA SER A 239 -14.97 17.82 -17.18
C SER A 239 -13.66 18.44 -17.61
#